data_AF-A0A942SM21-F1
#
_entry.id   AF-A0A942SM21-F1
#
_cell.length_a   1.000
_cell.length_b   1.000
_cell.length_c   1.000
_cell.angle_alpha   90.00
_cell.angle_beta   90.00
_cell.angle_gamma   90.00
#
_symmetry.space_group_name_H-M   'P 1'
#
loop_
_entity.id
_entity.type
_entity.pdbx_description
1 polymer ?
#
loop_
_entity_poly.entity_id
_entity_poly.type
_entity_poly.pdbx_seq_one_letter_code
_entity_poly.pdbx_strand_id
1 'polypeptide(L)'
;MAVDSVTSSTTIQAQLAQQTAARDRLADLANQAAAATQAPPAPPAAPATQANPPVATPAAATPAAQTNPPTPNPAGNPNPVLNAQGERIGVIISTTA
;
A
#
# COMPACT_ATOMS: atom_id res chain seq x y z
N MET A 1 -4.14 -44.85 72.49
CA MET A 1 -4.58 -43.75 71.62
C MET A 1 -3.52 -43.53 70.54
N ALA A 2 -3.68 -44.15 69.36
CA ALA A 2 -2.71 -44.07 68.25
C ALA A 2 -3.39 -43.88 66.87
N VAL A 3 -4.73 -43.88 66.83
CA VAL A 3 -5.54 -43.82 65.61
C VAL A 3 -5.65 -42.41 65.04
N ASP A 4 -5.53 -41.37 65.88
CA ASP A 4 -5.67 -39.98 65.46
C ASP A 4 -4.50 -39.48 64.59
N SER A 5 -3.27 -39.95 64.86
CA SER A 5 -2.07 -39.58 64.08
C SER A 5 -2.02 -40.23 62.70
N VAL A 6 -2.47 -41.49 62.58
CA VAL A 6 -2.50 -42.21 61.29
C VAL A 6 -3.58 -41.63 60.38
N THR A 7 -4.74 -41.29 60.95
CA THR A 7 -5.85 -40.65 60.23
C THR A 7 -5.45 -39.25 59.75
N SER A 8 -4.75 -38.48 60.59
CA SER A 8 -4.24 -37.15 60.23
C SER A 8 -3.20 -37.22 59.10
N SER A 9 -2.25 -38.16 59.19
CA SER A 9 -1.21 -38.33 58.18
C SER A 9 -1.77 -38.75 56.82
N THR A 10 -2.75 -39.68 56.82
CA THR A 10 -3.43 -40.13 55.60
C THR A 10 -4.21 -39.00 54.94
N THR A 11 -4.88 -38.17 55.75
CA THR A 11 -5.62 -36.99 55.27
C THR A 11 -4.69 -35.96 54.61
N ILE A 12 -3.54 -35.68 55.23
CA ILE A 12 -2.55 -34.75 54.68
C ILE A 12 -1.98 -35.27 53.35
N GLN A 13 -1.66 -36.56 53.25
CA GLN A 13 -1.17 -37.16 52.00
C GLN A 13 -2.22 -37.09 50.88
N ALA A 14 -3.49 -37.37 51.20
CA ALA A 14 -4.58 -37.27 50.25
C ALA A 14 -4.78 -35.83 49.74
N GLN A 15 -4.69 -34.84 50.63
CA GLN A 15 -4.79 -33.42 50.26
C GLN A 15 -3.62 -32.97 49.38
N LEU A 16 -2.40 -33.41 49.69
CA LEU A 16 -1.22 -33.09 48.89
C LEU A 16 -1.30 -33.70 47.48
N ALA A 17 -1.75 -34.96 47.37
CA ALA A 17 -1.97 -35.62 46.09
C ALA A 17 -3.04 -34.90 45.25
N GLN A 18 -4.14 -34.47 45.89
CA GLN A 18 -5.19 -33.70 45.21
C GLN A 18 -4.70 -32.33 44.72
N GLN A 19 -3.91 -31.61 45.52
CA GLN A 19 -3.34 -30.34 45.10
C GLN A 19 -2.36 -30.50 43.93
N THR A 20 -1.55 -31.57 43.96
CA THR A 20 -0.61 -31.89 42.88
C THR A 20 -1.36 -32.19 41.58
N ALA A 21 -2.38 -33.04 41.62
CA ALA A 21 -3.20 -33.37 40.46
C ALA A 21 -3.96 -32.16 39.90
N ALA A 22 -4.44 -31.25 40.76
CA ALA A 22 -5.08 -30.01 40.33
C ALA A 22 -4.10 -29.07 39.62
N ARG A 23 -2.87 -28.95 40.13
CA ARG A 23 -1.81 -28.16 39.52
C ARG A 23 -1.39 -28.71 38.15
N ASP A 24 -1.25 -30.03 38.04
CA ASP A 24 -0.89 -30.68 36.77
C ASP A 24 -1.96 -30.48 35.70
N ARG A 25 -3.25 -30.59 36.07
CA ARG A 25 -4.36 -30.31 35.15
C ARG A 25 -4.36 -28.86 34.68
N LEU A 26 -4.06 -27.91 35.57
CA LEU A 26 -4.00 -26.49 35.21
C LEU A 26 -2.85 -26.21 34.24
N ALA A 27 -1.68 -26.83 34.46
CA ALA A 27 -0.54 -26.73 33.57
C ALA A 27 -0.84 -27.32 32.18
N ASP A 28 -1.51 -28.47 32.13
CA ASP A 28 -1.93 -29.09 30.88
C ASP A 28 -2.92 -28.20 30.10
N LEU A 29 -3.91 -27.61 30.80
CA LEU A 29 -4.86 -26.67 30.20
C LEU A 29 -4.17 -25.42 29.63
N ALA A 30 -3.18 -24.88 30.35
CA ALA A 30 -2.41 -23.73 29.90
C ALA A 30 -1.57 -24.05 28.65
N ASN A 31 -0.96 -25.25 28.59
CA ASN A 31 -0.21 -25.71 27.44
C ASN A 31 -1.11 -25.94 26.21
N GLN A 32 -2.31 -26.50 26.40
CA GLN A 32 -3.29 -26.65 25.33
C GLN A 32 -3.76 -25.29 24.79
N ALA A 33 -4.00 -24.31 25.67
CA ALA A 33 -4.37 -22.95 25.26
C ALA A 33 -3.24 -22.25 24.48
N ALA A 34 -1.99 -22.46 24.87
CA ALA A 34 -0.84 -21.92 24.16
C ALA A 34 -0.67 -22.53 22.75
N ALA A 35 -0.93 -23.83 22.60
CA ALA A 35 -0.86 -24.52 21.30
C ALA A 35 -1.97 -24.09 20.30
N ALA A 36 -3.07 -23.50 20.79
CA ALA A 36 -4.21 -23.12 19.97
C ALA A 36 -4.09 -21.74 19.31
N THR A 37 -2.99 -21.01 19.53
CA THR A 37 -2.79 -19.69 18.91
C THR A 37 -2.35 -19.85 17.45
N GLN A 38 -3.30 -20.15 16.57
CA GLN A 38 -3.08 -20.08 15.13
C GLN A 38 -3.07 -18.62 14.70
N ALA A 39 -2.10 -18.25 13.87
CA ALA A 39 -2.05 -16.93 13.26
C ALA A 39 -3.37 -16.66 12.50
N PRO A 40 -3.92 -15.43 12.56
CA PRO A 40 -5.09 -15.10 11.78
C PRO A 40 -4.82 -15.39 10.29
N PRO A 41 -5.83 -15.87 9.53
CA PRO A 41 -5.67 -16.16 8.12
C PRO A 41 -5.24 -14.90 7.36
N ALA A 42 -4.43 -15.10 6.31
CA ALA A 42 -3.96 -14.00 5.48
C ALA A 42 -5.16 -13.21 4.90
N PRO A 43 -5.10 -11.86 4.87
CA PRO A 43 -6.15 -11.06 4.27
C PRO A 43 -6.28 -11.37 2.76
N PRO A 44 -7.49 -11.22 2.18
CA PRO A 44 -7.71 -11.45 0.75
C PRO A 44 -6.82 -10.56 -0.13
N ALA A 45 -6.43 -11.07 -1.30
CA ALA A 45 -5.69 -10.29 -2.29
C ALA A 45 -6.52 -9.09 -2.79
N ALA A 46 -5.89 -7.93 -2.90
CA ALA A 46 -6.52 -6.74 -3.45
C ALA A 46 -6.92 -6.97 -4.93
N PRO A 47 -8.04 -6.38 -5.39
CA PRO A 47 -8.41 -6.43 -6.80
C PRO A 47 -7.31 -5.84 -7.68
N ALA A 48 -7.04 -6.50 -8.82
CA ALA A 48 -6.10 -5.98 -9.80
C ALA A 48 -6.62 -4.64 -10.34
N THR A 49 -5.83 -3.58 -10.18
CA THR A 49 -6.10 -2.31 -10.86
C THR A 49 -5.89 -2.52 -12.35
N GLN A 50 -6.98 -2.50 -13.11
CA GLN A 50 -6.92 -2.49 -14.56
C GLN A 50 -6.27 -1.17 -14.99
N ALA A 51 -5.03 -1.24 -15.50
CA ALA A 51 -4.42 -0.09 -16.15
C ALA A 51 -5.28 0.28 -17.35
N ASN A 52 -5.72 1.54 -17.42
CA ASN A 52 -6.42 2.03 -18.59
C ASN A 52 -5.53 1.80 -19.82
N PRO A 53 -6.08 1.29 -20.93
CA PRO A 53 -5.31 1.20 -22.16
C PRO A 53 -4.79 2.59 -22.51
N PRO A 54 -3.54 2.71 -23.01
CA PRO A 54 -3.03 3.99 -23.46
C PRO A 54 -4.00 4.59 -24.48
N VAL A 55 -4.43 5.82 -24.23
CA VAL A 55 -5.23 6.59 -25.19
C VAL A 55 -4.40 6.67 -26.47
N ALA A 56 -4.89 6.00 -27.53
CA ALA A 56 -4.30 6.12 -28.85
C ALA A 56 -4.34 7.60 -29.24
N THR A 57 -3.19 8.24 -29.19
CA THR A 57 -3.03 9.59 -29.72
C THR A 57 -3.27 9.47 -31.23
N PRO A 58 -4.27 10.17 -31.80
CA PRO A 58 -4.40 10.20 -33.25
C PRO A 58 -3.05 10.66 -33.81
N ALA A 59 -2.46 9.87 -34.71
CA ALA A 59 -1.28 10.30 -35.44
C ALA A 59 -1.65 11.63 -36.08
N ALA A 60 -1.05 12.73 -35.59
CA ALA A 60 -1.21 14.02 -36.20
C ALA A 60 -0.81 13.83 -37.66
N ALA A 61 -1.77 14.02 -38.57
CA ALA A 61 -1.51 14.02 -39.99
C ALA A 61 -0.35 14.99 -40.20
N THR A 62 0.79 14.47 -40.65
CA THR A 62 1.91 15.28 -41.13
C THR A 62 1.33 16.40 -41.98
N PRO A 63 1.54 17.68 -41.64
CA PRO A 63 1.15 18.75 -42.52
C PRO A 63 1.88 18.49 -43.84
N ALA A 64 1.13 18.24 -44.91
CA ALA A 64 1.69 18.27 -46.24
C ALA A 64 2.47 19.58 -46.33
N ALA A 65 3.77 19.51 -46.63
CA ALA A 65 4.60 20.69 -46.75
C ALA A 65 3.94 21.63 -47.76
N GLN A 66 3.26 22.67 -47.26
CA GLN A 66 2.80 23.76 -48.10
C GLN A 66 4.06 24.47 -48.56
N THR A 67 4.46 24.20 -49.80
CA THR A 67 5.43 25.01 -50.54
C THR A 67 4.78 26.34 -50.93
N ASN A 68 4.38 27.14 -49.93
CA ASN A 68 4.06 28.53 -50.17
C ASN A 68 5.39 29.31 -50.12
N PRO A 69 5.72 30.10 -51.16
CA PRO A 69 6.85 31.02 -51.07
C PRO A 69 6.60 32.01 -49.92
N PRO A 70 7.66 32.44 -49.19
CA PRO A 70 7.50 33.38 -48.10
C PRO A 70 6.87 34.67 -48.64
N THR A 71 5.67 34.99 -48.17
CA THR A 71 5.10 36.33 -48.33
C THR A 71 6.00 37.30 -47.55
N PRO A 72 6.55 38.34 -48.20
CA PRO A 72 7.35 39.34 -47.50
C PRO A 72 6.53 39.94 -46.35
N ASN A 73 7.07 39.92 -45.13
CA ASN A 73 6.49 40.65 -44.02
C ASN A 73 6.58 42.15 -44.36
N PRO A 74 5.46 42.91 -44.40
CA PRO A 74 5.52 44.35 -44.59
C PRO A 74 6.42 44.94 -43.51
N ALA A 75 7.47 45.65 -43.94
CA ALA A 75 8.47 46.24 -43.06
C ALA A 75 7.79 47.07 -41.96
N GLY A 76 7.81 46.56 -40.73
CA GLY A 76 7.25 47.25 -39.58
C GLY A 76 6.33 46.43 -38.68
N ASN A 77 5.97 45.18 -39.02
CA ASN A 77 5.24 44.31 -38.08
C ASN A 77 6.20 43.33 -37.38
N PRO A 78 6.50 43.52 -36.08
CA PRO A 78 7.35 42.61 -35.33
C PRO A 78 6.78 41.20 -35.30
N ASN A 79 7.62 40.18 -35.47
CA ASN A 79 7.18 38.79 -35.39
C ASN A 79 6.65 38.50 -33.97
N PRO A 80 5.37 38.08 -33.81
CA PRO A 80 4.84 37.75 -32.50
C PRO A 80 5.42 36.42 -32.00
N VAL A 81 5.76 36.38 -30.72
CA VAL A 81 6.07 35.15 -29.99
C VAL A 81 4.76 34.60 -29.45
N LEU A 82 4.42 33.36 -29.80
CA LEU A 82 3.20 32.68 -29.35
C LEU A 82 3.53 31.58 -28.33
N ASN A 83 2.63 31.31 -27.38
CA ASN A 83 2.73 30.16 -26.48
C ASN A 83 2.26 28.86 -27.19
N ALA A 84 2.34 27.74 -26.47
CA ALA A 84 1.91 26.43 -26.97
C ALA A 84 0.41 26.34 -27.32
N GLN A 85 -0.40 27.30 -26.87
CA GLN A 85 -1.83 27.42 -27.15
C GLN A 85 -2.12 28.40 -28.31
N GLY A 86 -1.09 29.01 -28.90
CA GLY A 86 -1.22 30.00 -29.98
C GLY A 86 -1.49 31.44 -29.51
N GLU A 87 -1.42 31.72 -28.21
CA GLU A 87 -1.63 33.06 -27.64
C GLU A 87 -0.34 33.90 -27.71
N ARG A 88 -0.46 35.19 -28.02
CA ARG A 88 0.68 36.10 -28.12
C ARG A 88 1.26 36.41 -26.74
N ILE A 89 2.51 36.02 -26.52
CA ILE A 89 3.28 36.28 -25.29
C ILE A 89 4.38 37.32 -25.46
N GLY A 90 4.69 37.74 -26.69
CA GLY A 90 5.71 38.77 -26.92
C GLY A 90 5.89 39.13 -28.39
N VAL A 91 6.93 39.92 -28.67
CA VAL A 91 7.38 40.25 -30.03
C VAL A 91 8.90 40.18 -30.11
N ILE A 92 9.42 39.75 -31.24
CA ILE A 92 10.87 39.76 -31.50
C ILE A 92 11.25 41.16 -31.98
N ILE A 93 11.98 41.89 -31.13
CA ILE A 93 12.59 43.18 -31.52
C ILE A 93 14.02 42.88 -31.94
N SER A 94 14.31 42.98 -33.24
CA SER A 94 15.69 42.96 -33.71
C SER A 94 16.29 44.35 -33.45
N THR A 95 17.09 44.48 -32.40
CA THR A 95 17.88 45.69 -32.16
C THR A 95 19.14 45.60 -33.02
N THR A 96 19.19 46.34 -34.12
CA THR A 96 20.45 46.59 -34.83
C THR A 96 21.31 47.50 -33.95
N ALA A 97 22.54 47.09 -33.65
CA ALA A 97 23.52 47.91 -32.93
C ALA A 97 24.10 49.00 -33.85
#